data_AF-A0A7Z0M5I6-F1
#
_entry.id   AF-A0A7Z0M5I6-F1
#
_cell.length_a   1.000
_cell.length_b   1.000
_cell.length_c   1.000
_cell.angle_alpha   90.00
_cell.angle_beta   90.00
_cell.angle_gamma   90.00
#
_symmetry.space_group_name_H-M   'P 1'
#
loop_
_entity.id
_entity.type
_entity.pdbx_description
1 polymer ?
#
loop_
_entity_poly.entity_id
_entity_poly.type
_entity_poly.pdbx_seq_one_letter_code
_entity_poly.pdbx_strand_id
1 'polypeptide(L)'
;MAKKKKQKKLLKQMRRDYQLEQDVYRNGFEELNSLDLRESFPFPSVNPSFQELDEDLELENAARFLKELKKRSTNPELQASLGESLALVEALALPSGSEKIQTLEKLSQQYPENFEIQMAYIEATIDDFTYDRISLYKSFTDLILDRLDESPLPSWTNSNSEGYLHGLALLLETYFDFSLWTLAAEILSILDEFLLERDCPEHLPYLAAAVYCMIYQPEHVFDLYEEKLAAGIFDPGLNLYAVIVSLEEWDLETATTLFKELMERDSEFASPLASENWLQDTIEEAMTDFEAPFTFALFPLLRFLADKEIITKELTKMYRSFGGKQSFEPKSEDDLFQVLLNSDPGFARMAQMFRSPALEGLQLDRKGLLAAEGLLNFEDFTSWTEKQVLAIRGIGPATLQQLKDNGVVFKKG
;
A
#
# COMPACT_ATOMS: atom_id res chain seq x y z
N MET A 1 -14.33 20.56 -8.23
CA MET A 1 -14.41 19.46 -7.24
C MET A 1 -15.69 18.61 -7.36
N ALA A 2 -16.91 19.14 -7.13
CA ALA A 2 -18.13 18.32 -7.19
C ALA A 2 -18.48 17.73 -8.57
N LYS A 3 -18.10 18.43 -9.66
CA LYS A 3 -18.31 17.98 -11.05
C LYS A 3 -17.37 16.81 -11.43
N LYS A 4 -16.08 16.90 -11.06
CA LYS A 4 -15.07 15.83 -11.22
C LYS A 4 -15.44 14.56 -10.43
N LYS A 5 -15.93 14.69 -9.19
CA LYS A 5 -16.38 13.56 -8.35
C LYS A 5 -17.58 12.80 -8.95
N LYS A 6 -18.49 13.51 -9.63
CA LYS A 6 -19.67 12.94 -10.28
C LYS A 6 -19.32 12.22 -11.60
N GLN A 7 -18.28 12.69 -12.29
CA GLN A 7 -17.77 12.10 -13.53
C GLN A 7 -16.91 10.86 -13.26
N LYS A 8 -16.07 10.86 -12.21
CA LYS A 8 -15.36 9.65 -11.70
C LYS A 8 -16.34 8.52 -11.39
N LYS A 9 -17.47 8.85 -10.73
CA LYS A 9 -18.54 7.88 -10.45
C LYS A 9 -19.23 7.33 -11.70
N LEU A 10 -19.38 8.15 -12.75
CA LEU A 10 -19.96 7.73 -14.04
C LEU A 10 -19.00 6.84 -14.82
N LEU A 11 -17.70 7.16 -14.85
CA LEU A 11 -16.65 6.33 -15.45
C LEU A 11 -16.51 4.98 -14.73
N LYS A 12 -16.54 4.97 -13.39
CA LYS A 12 -16.54 3.73 -12.57
C LYS A 12 -17.78 2.86 -12.78
N GLN A 13 -18.90 3.46 -13.23
CA GLN A 13 -20.11 2.73 -13.61
C GLN A 13 -20.00 2.20 -15.04
N MET A 14 -19.57 3.03 -15.99
CA MET A 14 -19.38 2.63 -17.39
C MET A 14 -18.33 1.51 -17.56
N ARG A 15 -17.25 1.51 -16.76
CA ARG A 15 -16.26 0.41 -16.79
C ARG A 15 -16.79 -0.89 -16.21
N ARG A 16 -17.56 -0.83 -15.11
CA ARG A 16 -18.25 -2.01 -14.56
C ARG A 16 -19.23 -2.60 -15.57
N ASP A 17 -20.00 -1.74 -16.23
CA ASP A 17 -20.95 -2.16 -17.27
C ASP A 17 -20.22 -2.76 -18.49
N TYR A 18 -19.06 -2.21 -18.87
CA TYR A 18 -18.22 -2.73 -19.97
C TYR A 18 -17.53 -4.06 -19.63
N GLN A 19 -17.03 -4.23 -18.40
CA GLN A 19 -16.45 -5.50 -17.93
C GLN A 19 -17.51 -6.60 -17.87
N LEU A 20 -18.72 -6.28 -17.43
CA LEU A 20 -19.88 -7.18 -17.48
C LEU A 20 -20.26 -7.56 -18.92
N GLU A 21 -20.20 -6.61 -19.87
CA GLU A 21 -20.39 -6.92 -21.30
C GLU A 21 -19.27 -7.82 -21.85
N GLN A 22 -18.00 -7.59 -21.49
CA GLN A 22 -16.88 -8.42 -21.94
C GLN A 22 -16.94 -9.85 -21.40
N ASP A 23 -17.40 -10.08 -20.16
CA ASP A 23 -17.62 -11.44 -19.63
C ASP A 23 -18.73 -12.20 -20.38
N VAL A 24 -19.70 -11.51 -20.97
CA VAL A 24 -20.70 -12.11 -21.87
C VAL A 24 -20.08 -12.52 -23.22
N TYR A 25 -19.11 -11.76 -23.73
CA TYR A 25 -18.37 -12.10 -24.97
C TYR A 25 -17.28 -13.17 -24.75
N ARG A 26 -16.74 -13.29 -23.53
CA ARG A 26 -15.67 -14.23 -23.16
C ARG A 26 -16.08 -15.70 -23.33
N ASN A 27 -17.36 -16.01 -23.16
CA ASN A 27 -17.90 -17.36 -23.35
C ASN A 27 -18.04 -17.79 -24.83
N GLY A 28 -17.67 -16.95 -25.80
CA GLY A 28 -17.85 -17.21 -27.23
C GLY A 28 -16.60 -17.26 -28.11
N PHE A 29 -15.39 -16.99 -27.59
CA PHE A 29 -14.21 -16.72 -28.42
C PHE A 29 -12.92 -17.43 -27.98
N GLU A 30 -13.02 -18.68 -27.49
CA GLU A 30 -11.83 -19.52 -27.26
C GLU A 30 -11.10 -19.97 -28.55
N GLU A 31 -11.60 -19.66 -29.76
CA GLU A 31 -11.07 -20.19 -31.03
C GLU A 31 -10.22 -19.23 -31.90
N LEU A 32 -9.90 -18.00 -31.47
CA LEU A 32 -9.18 -17.03 -32.33
C LEU A 32 -7.83 -16.51 -31.82
N ASN A 33 -7.23 -17.17 -30.82
CA ASN A 33 -5.89 -16.88 -30.29
C ASN A 33 -4.71 -17.18 -31.26
N SER A 34 -4.91 -17.17 -32.59
CA SER A 34 -3.86 -17.56 -33.55
C SER A 34 -3.31 -16.44 -34.42
N LEU A 35 -3.57 -15.16 -34.12
CA LEU A 35 -2.99 -14.04 -34.86
C LEU A 35 -2.53 -12.95 -33.89
N ASP A 36 -1.38 -13.20 -33.26
CA ASP A 36 -0.68 -12.24 -32.42
C ASP A 36 0.09 -11.24 -33.32
N LEU A 37 -0.37 -9.98 -33.34
CA LEU A 37 0.24 -8.88 -34.10
C LEU A 37 1.47 -8.27 -33.40
N ARG A 38 1.98 -8.92 -32.33
CA ARG A 38 3.23 -8.56 -31.64
C ARG A 38 4.50 -8.61 -32.50
N GLU A 39 4.45 -9.18 -33.72
CA GLU A 39 5.64 -9.27 -34.59
C GLU A 39 6.08 -7.95 -35.26
N SER A 40 5.30 -6.85 -35.17
CA SER A 40 5.61 -5.65 -35.97
C SER A 40 6.32 -4.50 -35.24
N PHE A 41 6.32 -4.43 -33.92
CA PHE A 41 7.05 -3.40 -33.17
C PHE A 41 7.34 -3.87 -31.73
N PRO A 42 8.61 -4.14 -31.37
CA PRO A 42 8.94 -4.46 -29.99
C PRO A 42 9.02 -3.13 -29.20
N PHE A 43 8.07 -2.90 -28.30
CA PHE A 43 8.35 -2.13 -27.10
C PHE A 43 8.84 -3.13 -26.04
N PRO A 44 9.92 -2.83 -25.30
CA PRO A 44 10.47 -3.75 -24.33
C PRO A 44 9.44 -4.00 -23.23
N SER A 45 8.95 -5.23 -23.15
CA SER A 45 8.33 -5.76 -21.95
C SER A 45 9.37 -5.70 -20.84
N VAL A 46 9.09 -4.96 -19.77
CA VAL A 46 9.89 -4.97 -18.55
C VAL A 46 9.63 -6.29 -17.82
N ASN A 47 10.22 -7.35 -18.35
CA ASN A 47 10.41 -8.63 -17.69
C ASN A 47 11.86 -9.02 -18.00
N PRO A 48 12.82 -8.73 -17.10
CA PRO A 48 14.23 -8.76 -17.44
C PRO A 48 14.76 -10.18 -17.37
N SER A 49 14.61 -10.94 -18.45
CA SER A 49 15.67 -11.90 -18.79
C SER A 49 16.77 -11.11 -19.50
N PHE A 50 17.86 -10.84 -18.77
CA PHE A 50 19.13 -10.32 -19.28
C PHE A 50 19.44 -10.84 -20.70
N GLN A 51 19.25 -9.99 -21.71
CA GLN A 51 20.02 -10.03 -22.94
C GLN A 51 20.46 -8.61 -23.24
N GLU A 52 21.77 -8.41 -23.11
CA GLU A 52 22.55 -7.23 -23.45
C GLU A 52 22.17 -6.70 -24.84
N LEU A 53 21.23 -5.76 -24.89
CA LEU A 53 21.11 -4.79 -25.96
C LEU A 53 21.78 -3.51 -25.45
N ASP A 54 22.65 -2.95 -26.29
CA ASP A 54 23.44 -1.76 -25.95
C ASP A 54 22.53 -0.53 -25.97
N GLU A 55 22.01 -0.14 -24.79
CA GLU A 55 21.10 1.00 -24.61
C GLU A 55 21.65 2.29 -25.25
N ASP A 56 22.98 2.47 -25.24
CA ASP A 56 23.65 3.62 -25.85
C ASP A 56 23.47 3.63 -27.38
N LEU A 57 23.55 2.46 -28.01
CA LEU A 57 23.37 2.30 -29.46
C LEU A 57 21.92 2.59 -29.87
N GLU A 58 20.93 2.27 -29.03
CA GLU A 58 19.53 2.55 -29.29
C GLU A 58 19.22 4.05 -29.19
N LEU A 59 19.75 4.73 -28.15
CA LEU A 59 19.59 6.17 -27.97
C LEU A 59 20.25 6.97 -29.09
N GLU A 60 21.44 6.58 -29.55
CA GLU A 60 22.09 7.21 -30.71
C GLU A 60 21.27 7.08 -31.99
N ASN A 61 20.69 5.89 -32.23
CA ASN A 61 19.85 5.64 -33.39
C ASN A 61 18.53 6.43 -33.31
N ALA A 62 17.92 6.52 -32.13
CA ALA A 62 16.73 7.33 -31.89
C ALA A 62 17.01 8.83 -32.12
N ALA A 63 18.12 9.36 -31.61
CA ALA A 63 18.52 10.76 -31.82
C ALA A 63 18.72 11.07 -33.31
N ARG A 64 19.36 10.15 -34.06
CA ARG A 64 19.56 10.29 -35.51
C ARG A 64 18.23 10.31 -36.25
N PHE A 65 17.30 9.43 -35.89
CA PHE A 65 15.98 9.34 -36.49
C PHE A 65 15.15 10.61 -36.24
N LEU A 66 15.10 11.09 -34.98
CA LEU A 66 14.38 12.32 -34.60
C LEU A 66 14.94 13.55 -35.33
N LYS A 67 16.27 13.64 -35.47
CA LYS A 67 16.92 14.71 -36.26
C LYS A 67 16.47 14.71 -37.72
N GLU A 68 16.35 13.54 -38.33
CA GLU A 68 15.92 13.42 -39.73
C GLU A 68 14.42 13.71 -39.90
N LEU A 69 13.57 13.21 -38.99
CA LEU A 69 12.14 13.53 -38.99
C LEU A 69 11.89 15.03 -38.83
N LYS A 70 12.59 15.68 -37.89
CA LYS A 70 12.44 17.11 -37.64
C LYS A 70 12.80 17.95 -38.87
N LYS A 71 13.85 17.56 -39.61
CA LYS A 71 14.25 18.23 -40.88
C LYS A 71 13.19 18.10 -41.98
N ARG A 72 12.49 16.97 -42.03
CA ARG A 72 11.48 16.67 -43.06
C ARG A 72 10.10 17.22 -42.73
N SER A 73 9.79 17.39 -41.44
CA SER A 73 8.51 17.94 -40.99
C SER A 73 8.37 19.40 -41.42
N THR A 74 7.22 19.75 -41.99
CA THR A 74 6.85 21.15 -42.29
C THR A 74 5.81 21.71 -41.32
N ASN A 75 5.31 20.89 -40.39
CA ASN A 75 4.34 21.31 -39.38
C ASN A 75 5.08 21.91 -38.17
N PRO A 76 4.86 23.19 -37.82
CA PRO A 76 5.53 23.84 -36.68
C PRO A 76 5.30 23.16 -35.33
N GLU A 77 4.09 22.67 -35.06
CA GLU A 77 3.75 21.99 -33.80
C GLU A 77 4.50 20.65 -33.70
N LEU A 78 4.50 19.88 -34.78
CA LEU A 78 5.26 18.64 -34.85
C LEU A 78 6.77 18.89 -34.77
N GLN A 79 7.28 19.98 -35.35
CA GLN A 79 8.70 20.35 -35.22
C GLN A 79 9.08 20.73 -33.78
N ALA A 80 8.18 21.38 -33.04
CA ALA A 80 8.38 21.71 -31.63
C ALA A 80 8.44 20.43 -30.78
N SER A 81 7.43 19.56 -30.90
CA SER A 81 7.36 18.27 -30.21
C SER A 81 8.58 17.37 -30.52
N LEU A 82 8.97 17.24 -31.80
CA LEU A 82 10.20 16.52 -32.17
C LEU A 82 11.47 17.16 -31.61
N GLY A 83 11.46 18.47 -31.36
CA GLY A 83 12.55 19.17 -30.70
C GLY A 83 12.67 18.83 -29.22
N GLU A 84 11.54 18.73 -28.53
CA GLU A 84 11.46 18.28 -27.13
C GLU A 84 11.94 16.84 -26.99
N SER A 85 11.41 15.92 -27.81
CA SER A 85 11.82 14.51 -27.79
C SER A 85 13.31 14.34 -28.11
N LEU A 86 13.84 15.10 -29.09
CA LEU A 86 15.26 15.05 -29.40
C LEU A 86 16.13 15.52 -28.22
N ALA A 87 15.73 16.61 -27.55
CA ALA A 87 16.46 17.13 -26.40
C ALA A 87 16.46 16.14 -25.24
N LEU A 88 15.33 15.45 -25.01
CA LEU A 88 15.24 14.40 -24.00
C LEU A 88 16.16 13.22 -24.33
N VAL A 89 16.13 12.70 -25.57
CA VAL A 89 17.00 11.58 -25.98
C VAL A 89 18.48 11.95 -25.86
N GLU A 90 18.86 13.17 -26.24
CA GLU A 90 20.24 13.66 -26.08
C GLU A 90 20.64 13.77 -24.60
N ALA A 91 19.72 14.15 -23.71
CA ALA A 91 19.98 14.17 -22.27
C ALA A 91 20.09 12.76 -21.67
N LEU A 92 19.26 11.81 -22.13
CA LEU A 92 19.29 10.43 -21.66
C LEU A 92 20.58 9.69 -22.07
N ALA A 93 21.15 10.04 -23.23
CA ALA A 93 22.40 9.51 -23.75
C ALA A 93 23.65 10.05 -23.02
N LEU A 94 23.51 11.01 -22.11
CA LEU A 94 24.63 11.44 -21.27
C LEU A 94 24.98 10.34 -20.26
N PRO A 95 26.27 10.17 -19.91
CA PRO A 95 26.67 9.25 -18.85
C PRO A 95 25.96 9.59 -17.53
N SER A 96 25.57 8.57 -16.77
CA SER A 96 24.98 8.74 -15.44
C SER A 96 25.84 9.63 -14.55
N GLY A 97 25.21 10.59 -13.86
CA GLY A 97 25.89 11.53 -12.97
C GLY A 97 25.34 12.95 -13.02
N SER A 98 26.09 13.88 -12.44
CA SER A 98 25.64 15.27 -12.24
C SER A 98 25.32 16.01 -13.55
N GLU A 99 26.03 15.72 -14.65
CA GLU A 99 25.79 16.37 -15.94
C GLU A 99 24.41 15.99 -16.53
N LYS A 100 24.05 14.70 -16.49
CA LYS A 100 22.73 14.21 -16.91
C LYS A 100 21.62 14.84 -16.07
N ILE A 101 21.77 14.83 -14.75
CA ILE A 101 20.79 15.42 -13.81
C ILE A 101 20.61 16.92 -14.07
N GLN A 102 21.69 17.70 -14.17
CA GLN A 102 21.60 19.14 -14.45
C GLN A 102 20.97 19.45 -15.81
N THR A 103 21.15 18.56 -16.79
CA THR A 103 20.55 18.71 -18.12
C THR A 103 19.05 18.42 -18.07
N LEU A 104 18.65 17.32 -17.43
CA LEU A 104 17.26 16.96 -17.22
C LEU A 104 16.52 18.01 -16.37
N GLU A 105 17.16 18.57 -15.35
CA GLU A 105 16.60 19.67 -14.55
C GLU A 105 16.30 20.91 -15.41
N LYS A 106 17.23 21.32 -16.27
CA LYS A 106 17.00 22.46 -17.17
C LYS A 106 15.86 22.18 -18.15
N LEU A 107 15.79 20.96 -18.67
CA LEU A 107 14.71 20.54 -19.57
C LEU A 107 13.37 20.51 -18.84
N SER A 108 13.31 20.00 -17.61
CA SER A 108 12.07 19.93 -16.84
C SER A 108 11.53 21.33 -16.50
N GLN A 109 12.41 22.29 -16.23
CA GLN A 109 12.04 23.70 -16.04
C GLN A 109 11.57 24.36 -17.35
N GLN A 110 12.19 24.00 -18.48
CA GLN A 110 11.82 24.55 -19.78
C GLN A 110 10.49 23.99 -20.31
N TYR A 111 10.18 22.73 -20.00
CA TYR A 111 9.02 22.01 -20.50
C TYR A 111 8.22 21.36 -19.34
N PRO A 112 7.56 22.18 -18.49
CA PRO A 112 6.84 21.67 -17.31
C PRO A 112 5.65 20.76 -17.67
N GLU A 113 5.06 20.94 -18.86
CA GLU A 113 3.88 20.18 -19.33
C GLU A 113 4.23 18.90 -20.11
N ASN A 114 5.53 18.64 -20.32
CA ASN A 114 6.01 17.48 -21.07
C ASN A 114 6.25 16.31 -20.10
N PHE A 115 5.36 15.31 -20.16
CA PHE A 115 5.33 14.19 -19.21
C PHE A 115 6.65 13.41 -19.20
N GLU A 116 7.18 13.07 -20.37
CA GLU A 116 8.36 12.23 -20.53
C GLU A 116 9.62 12.90 -19.96
N ILE A 117 9.73 14.23 -20.13
CA ILE A 117 10.83 15.01 -19.54
C ILE A 117 10.70 15.08 -18.02
N GLN A 118 9.49 15.30 -17.49
CA GLN A 118 9.28 15.32 -16.05
C GLN A 118 9.59 13.95 -15.42
N MET A 119 9.08 12.87 -16.03
CA MET A 119 9.34 11.50 -15.58
C MET A 119 10.83 11.21 -15.53
N ALA A 120 11.56 11.45 -16.63
CA ALA A 120 13.00 11.19 -16.69
C ALA A 120 13.80 11.98 -15.65
N TYR A 121 13.40 13.22 -15.35
CA TYR A 121 14.05 14.01 -14.31
C TYR A 121 13.76 13.46 -12.90
N ILE A 122 12.52 13.04 -12.64
CA ILE A 122 12.14 12.44 -11.35
C ILE A 122 12.89 11.12 -11.14
N GLU A 123 12.88 10.22 -12.13
CA GLU A 123 13.63 8.95 -12.09
C GLU A 123 15.12 9.17 -11.86
N ALA A 124 15.74 10.12 -12.57
CA ALA A 124 17.16 10.41 -12.43
C ALA A 124 17.56 10.99 -11.07
N THR A 125 16.59 11.37 -10.24
CA THR A 125 16.83 12.02 -8.96
C THR A 125 16.22 11.31 -7.77
N ILE A 126 15.46 10.23 -7.96
CA ILE A 126 14.73 9.53 -6.89
C ILE A 126 15.61 9.12 -5.69
N ASP A 127 16.82 8.63 -5.97
CA ASP A 127 17.78 8.20 -4.94
C ASP A 127 18.33 9.35 -4.07
N ASP A 128 18.26 10.59 -4.56
CA ASP A 128 18.71 11.80 -3.87
C ASP A 128 17.51 12.68 -3.47
N PHE A 129 16.42 12.05 -3.02
CA PHE A 129 15.21 12.76 -2.63
C PHE A 129 15.45 13.79 -1.53
N THR A 130 14.83 14.96 -1.72
CA THR A 130 14.79 16.04 -0.75
C THR A 130 13.37 16.62 -0.65
N TYR A 131 12.99 17.12 0.54
CA TYR A 131 11.63 17.57 0.82
C TYR A 131 11.15 18.73 -0.08
N ASP A 132 12.05 19.53 -0.66
CA ASP A 132 11.71 20.59 -1.62
C ASP A 132 11.13 20.04 -2.95
N ARG A 133 11.41 18.79 -3.27
CA ARG A 133 10.87 18.11 -4.46
C ARG A 133 9.41 17.68 -4.34
N ILE A 134 8.81 17.74 -3.15
CA ILE A 134 7.39 17.45 -2.99
C ILE A 134 6.53 18.35 -3.91
N SER A 135 6.95 19.61 -4.10
CA SER A 135 6.25 20.53 -5.01
C SER A 135 6.29 20.08 -6.48
N LEU A 136 7.44 19.56 -6.92
CA LEU A 136 7.62 18.95 -8.23
C LEU A 136 6.73 17.72 -8.39
N TYR A 137 6.75 16.80 -7.43
CA TYR A 137 5.97 15.56 -7.50
C TYR A 137 4.46 15.81 -7.50
N LYS A 138 3.98 16.83 -6.77
CA LYS A 138 2.58 17.27 -6.83
C LYS A 138 2.22 17.83 -8.20
N SER A 139 3.07 18.67 -8.77
CA SER A 139 2.86 19.22 -10.12
C SER A 139 2.86 18.10 -11.18
N PHE A 140 3.73 17.10 -11.01
CA PHE A 140 3.76 15.92 -11.87
C PHE A 140 2.51 15.04 -11.72
N THR A 141 2.00 14.89 -10.50
CA THR A 141 0.71 14.21 -10.24
C THR A 141 -0.44 14.93 -10.93
N ASP A 142 -0.49 16.26 -10.85
CA ASP A 142 -1.51 17.07 -11.54
C ASP A 142 -1.42 16.89 -13.07
N LEU A 143 -0.20 16.89 -13.62
CA LEU A 143 0.04 16.60 -15.04
C LEU A 143 -0.47 15.21 -15.44
N ILE A 144 -0.16 14.17 -14.65
CA ILE A 144 -0.67 12.81 -14.88
C ILE A 144 -2.20 12.79 -14.87
N LEU A 145 -2.83 13.43 -13.89
CA LEU A 145 -4.29 13.47 -13.79
C LEU A 145 -4.94 14.12 -15.00
N ASP A 146 -4.37 15.21 -15.51
CA ASP A 146 -4.87 15.87 -16.72
C ASP A 146 -4.74 14.96 -17.95
N ARG A 147 -3.66 14.19 -18.07
CA ARG A 147 -3.49 13.21 -19.17
C ARG A 147 -4.41 12.00 -19.04
N LEU A 148 -4.64 11.51 -17.81
CA LEU A 148 -5.59 10.43 -17.55
C LEU A 148 -7.03 10.88 -17.84
N ASP A 149 -7.39 12.13 -17.56
CA ASP A 149 -8.69 12.73 -17.89
C ASP A 149 -8.92 12.78 -19.42
N GLU A 150 -7.86 12.88 -20.22
CA GLU A 150 -7.90 12.86 -21.70
C GLU A 150 -7.97 11.44 -22.30
N SER A 151 -7.55 10.42 -21.53
CA SER A 151 -7.56 9.02 -21.98
C SER A 151 -8.95 8.39 -21.80
N PRO A 152 -9.55 7.79 -22.84
CA PRO A 152 -10.91 7.25 -22.75
C PRO A 152 -11.02 5.99 -21.88
N LEU A 153 -9.97 5.17 -21.84
CA LEU A 153 -9.88 3.93 -21.05
C LEU A 153 -8.46 3.72 -20.52
N PRO A 154 -8.03 4.45 -19.48
CA PRO A 154 -6.76 4.21 -18.83
C PRO A 154 -6.67 2.78 -18.30
N SER A 155 -5.55 2.10 -18.53
CA SER A 155 -5.20 0.81 -17.94
C SER A 155 -3.71 0.56 -18.04
N TRP A 156 -3.20 -0.43 -17.30
CA TRP A 156 -1.80 -0.88 -17.38
C TRP A 156 -1.41 -1.45 -18.75
N THR A 157 -2.38 -1.93 -19.54
CA THR A 157 -2.13 -2.50 -20.88
C THR A 157 -2.24 -1.50 -22.02
N ASN A 158 -2.74 -0.30 -21.74
CA ASN A 158 -2.98 0.71 -22.75
C ASN A 158 -1.76 1.62 -22.87
N SER A 159 -1.06 1.53 -24.00
CA SER A 159 0.15 2.29 -24.29
C SER A 159 0.00 3.80 -24.12
N ASN A 160 -1.22 4.35 -24.21
CA ASN A 160 -1.47 5.78 -24.04
C ASN A 160 -1.62 6.20 -22.57
N SER A 161 -1.72 5.26 -21.63
CA SER A 161 -1.92 5.55 -20.20
C SER A 161 -0.98 4.79 -19.27
N GLU A 162 -0.37 3.72 -19.75
CA GLU A 162 0.55 2.87 -18.99
C GLU A 162 1.67 3.71 -18.35
N GLY A 163 2.30 4.61 -19.11
CA GLY A 163 3.34 5.49 -18.58
C GLY A 163 2.86 6.37 -17.43
N TYR A 164 1.61 6.85 -17.47
CA TYR A 164 1.03 7.67 -16.40
C TYR A 164 0.79 6.87 -15.12
N LEU A 165 0.34 5.61 -15.25
CA LEU A 165 0.17 4.72 -14.10
C LEU A 165 1.52 4.33 -13.49
N HIS A 166 2.55 4.11 -14.32
CA HIS A 166 3.93 3.95 -13.85
C HIS A 166 4.46 5.19 -13.12
N GLY A 167 4.16 6.39 -13.63
CA GLY A 167 4.49 7.63 -12.94
C GLY A 167 3.86 7.74 -11.55
N LEU A 168 2.60 7.30 -11.39
CA LEU A 168 1.95 7.24 -10.08
C LEU A 168 2.58 6.15 -9.19
N ALA A 169 2.89 4.97 -9.73
CA ALA A 169 3.57 3.91 -8.98
C ALA A 169 4.93 4.36 -8.45
N LEU A 170 5.73 5.04 -9.29
CA LEU A 170 7.02 5.62 -8.90
C LEU A 170 6.85 6.59 -7.72
N LEU A 171 5.87 7.50 -7.78
CA LEU A 171 5.60 8.43 -6.69
C LEU A 171 5.12 7.72 -5.42
N LEU A 172 4.27 6.69 -5.55
CA LEU A 172 3.82 5.88 -4.42
C LEU A 172 5.00 5.21 -3.71
N GLU A 173 5.87 4.55 -4.46
CA GLU A 173 7.09 3.91 -3.95
C GLU A 173 8.01 4.93 -3.29
N THR A 174 8.27 6.06 -3.96
CA THR A 174 9.10 7.14 -3.41
C THR A 174 8.54 7.63 -2.08
N TYR A 175 7.24 7.96 -2.04
CA TYR A 175 6.62 8.41 -0.80
C TYR A 175 6.63 7.35 0.29
N PHE A 176 6.51 6.08 -0.07
CA PHE A 176 6.62 4.98 0.87
C PHE A 176 8.01 4.87 1.49
N ASP A 177 9.05 4.85 0.67
CA ASP A 177 10.45 4.71 1.11
C ASP A 177 10.88 5.83 2.05
N PHE A 178 10.45 7.06 1.75
CA PHE A 178 10.71 8.23 2.60
C PHE A 178 9.71 8.40 3.75
N SER A 179 8.87 7.40 4.02
CA SER A 179 7.90 7.37 5.12
C SER A 179 6.87 8.51 5.08
N LEU A 180 6.53 9.00 3.88
CA LEU A 180 5.55 10.03 3.59
C LEU A 180 4.16 9.41 3.36
N TRP A 181 3.70 8.58 4.30
CA TRP A 181 2.54 7.69 4.12
C TRP A 181 1.23 8.42 3.77
N THR A 182 1.05 9.65 4.25
CA THR A 182 -0.13 10.46 3.90
C THR A 182 -0.12 10.91 2.44
N LEU A 183 1.05 11.22 1.88
CA LEU A 183 1.20 11.52 0.46
C LEU A 183 1.09 10.25 -0.39
N ALA A 184 1.63 9.12 0.10
CA ALA A 184 1.42 7.82 -0.52
C ALA A 184 -0.08 7.49 -0.62
N ALA A 185 -0.86 7.74 0.43
CA ALA A 185 -2.32 7.55 0.44
C ALA A 185 -3.05 8.47 -0.55
N GLU A 186 -2.56 9.70 -0.77
CA GLU A 186 -3.09 10.58 -1.82
C GLU A 186 -2.93 9.94 -3.21
N ILE A 187 -1.77 9.34 -3.50
CA ILE A 187 -1.53 8.60 -4.74
C ILE A 187 -2.42 7.36 -4.84
N LEU A 188 -2.58 6.59 -3.76
CA LEU A 188 -3.47 5.42 -3.74
C LEU A 188 -4.93 5.79 -4.03
N SER A 189 -5.40 6.97 -3.61
CA SER A 189 -6.76 7.41 -3.95
C SER A 189 -7.01 7.58 -5.47
N ILE A 190 -5.92 7.71 -6.24
CA ILE A 190 -5.91 7.75 -7.70
C ILE A 190 -5.76 6.32 -8.25
N LEU A 191 -4.80 5.55 -7.72
CA LEU A 191 -4.48 4.20 -8.17
C LEU A 191 -5.50 3.12 -7.79
N ASP A 192 -6.35 3.35 -6.79
CA ASP A 192 -7.36 2.41 -6.24
C ASP A 192 -8.06 1.58 -7.32
N GLU A 193 -8.54 2.23 -8.37
CA GLU A 193 -9.32 1.59 -9.44
C GLU A 193 -8.47 0.72 -10.39
N PHE A 194 -7.14 0.78 -10.27
CA PHE A 194 -6.15 0.12 -11.14
C PHE A 194 -5.36 -0.97 -10.41
N LEU A 195 -5.42 -1.04 -9.06
CA LEU A 195 -4.57 -1.94 -8.27
C LEU A 195 -4.81 -3.42 -8.57
N LEU A 196 -6.03 -3.78 -8.98
CA LEU A 196 -6.42 -5.16 -9.29
C LEU A 196 -6.69 -5.39 -10.78
N GLU A 197 -6.34 -4.42 -11.63
CA GLU A 197 -6.41 -4.59 -13.08
C GLU A 197 -5.39 -5.64 -13.56
N ARG A 198 -5.69 -6.25 -14.70
CA ARG A 198 -4.76 -7.13 -15.39
C ARG A 198 -3.49 -6.35 -15.75
N ASP A 199 -2.33 -6.99 -15.55
CA ASP A 199 -1.00 -6.43 -15.83
C ASP A 199 -0.60 -5.27 -14.90
N CYS A 200 -1.33 -5.04 -13.79
CA CYS A 200 -0.83 -4.25 -12.66
C CYS A 200 0.44 -4.90 -12.08
N PRO A 201 1.50 -4.12 -11.80
CA PRO A 201 2.71 -4.66 -11.15
C PRO A 201 2.39 -5.39 -9.84
N GLU A 202 2.90 -6.61 -9.71
CA GLU A 202 2.49 -7.56 -8.65
C GLU A 202 2.77 -7.07 -7.23
N HIS A 203 3.76 -6.19 -7.04
CA HIS A 203 4.10 -5.63 -5.74
C HIS A 203 3.16 -4.51 -5.29
N LEU A 204 2.45 -3.85 -6.21
CA LEU A 204 1.65 -2.66 -5.88
C LEU A 204 0.47 -2.93 -4.95
N PRO A 205 -0.30 -4.03 -5.06
CA PRO A 205 -1.32 -4.35 -4.08
C PRO A 205 -0.76 -4.53 -2.66
N TYR A 206 0.42 -5.13 -2.51
CA TYR A 206 1.07 -5.30 -1.21
C TYR A 206 1.60 -3.97 -0.67
N LEU A 207 2.17 -3.13 -1.52
CA LEU A 207 2.59 -1.77 -1.16
C LEU A 207 1.38 -0.92 -0.72
N ALA A 208 0.26 -1.01 -1.44
CA ALA A 208 -0.98 -0.34 -1.09
C ALA A 208 -1.52 -0.82 0.27
N ALA A 209 -1.61 -2.13 0.47
CA ALA A 209 -2.01 -2.72 1.74
C ALA A 209 -1.08 -2.26 2.88
N ALA A 210 0.24 -2.18 2.65
CA ALA A 210 1.18 -1.69 3.65
C ALA A 210 0.98 -0.22 3.99
N VAL A 211 0.74 0.65 3.00
CA VAL A 211 0.39 2.05 3.27
C VAL A 211 -0.87 2.14 4.12
N TYR A 212 -1.91 1.36 3.82
CA TYR A 212 -3.15 1.33 4.59
C TYR A 212 -2.92 0.87 6.04
N CYS A 213 -2.05 -0.12 6.28
CA CYS A 213 -1.61 -0.47 7.63
C CYS A 213 -0.91 0.73 8.32
N MET A 214 0.04 1.39 7.66
CA MET A 214 0.81 2.50 8.24
C MET A 214 -0.06 3.70 8.65
N ILE A 215 -1.15 3.94 7.92
CA ILE A 215 -2.09 5.05 8.19
C ILE A 215 -3.33 4.61 8.99
N TYR A 216 -3.37 3.37 9.48
CA TYR A 216 -4.46 2.82 10.29
C TYR A 216 -5.82 2.88 9.58
N GLN A 217 -5.87 2.38 8.34
CA GLN A 217 -7.09 2.24 7.54
C GLN A 217 -7.34 0.76 7.19
N PRO A 218 -7.69 -0.08 8.19
CA PRO A 218 -7.86 -1.52 8.01
C PRO A 218 -8.92 -1.88 6.97
N GLU A 219 -9.96 -1.06 6.81
CA GLU A 219 -11.04 -1.26 5.84
C GLU A 219 -10.53 -1.41 4.41
N HIS A 220 -9.51 -0.67 4.01
CA HIS A 220 -8.96 -0.71 2.66
C HIS A 220 -8.08 -1.94 2.41
N VAL A 221 -7.49 -2.51 3.48
CA VAL A 221 -6.80 -3.80 3.39
C VAL A 221 -7.82 -4.92 3.13
N PHE A 222 -8.96 -4.90 3.83
CA PHE A 222 -10.04 -5.84 3.57
C PHE A 222 -10.62 -5.67 2.18
N ASP A 223 -10.87 -4.44 1.72
CA ASP A 223 -11.38 -4.17 0.36
C ASP A 223 -10.50 -4.84 -0.71
N LEU A 224 -9.16 -4.67 -0.63
CA LEU A 224 -8.21 -5.28 -1.56
C LEU A 224 -8.27 -6.81 -1.54
N TYR A 225 -8.32 -7.41 -0.35
CA TYR A 225 -8.39 -8.86 -0.19
C TYR A 225 -9.73 -9.43 -0.70
N GLU A 226 -10.84 -8.82 -0.30
CA GLU A 226 -12.19 -9.26 -0.67
C GLU A 226 -12.45 -9.10 -2.16
N GLU A 227 -11.93 -8.06 -2.81
CA GLU A 227 -12.09 -7.86 -4.25
C GLU A 227 -11.33 -8.92 -5.06
N LYS A 228 -10.09 -9.28 -4.67
CA LYS A 228 -9.39 -10.42 -5.28
C LYS A 228 -10.14 -11.74 -5.06
N LEU A 229 -10.65 -11.96 -3.85
CA LEU A 229 -11.41 -13.16 -3.53
C LEU A 229 -12.71 -13.25 -4.33
N ALA A 230 -13.39 -12.12 -4.54
CA ALA A 230 -14.60 -12.02 -5.37
C ALA A 230 -14.31 -12.32 -6.86
N ALA A 231 -13.10 -12.04 -7.34
CA ALA A 231 -12.61 -12.46 -8.66
C ALA A 231 -12.21 -13.95 -8.71
N GLY A 232 -12.37 -14.70 -7.61
CA GLY A 232 -12.02 -16.12 -7.52
C GLY A 232 -10.54 -16.39 -7.28
N ILE A 233 -9.75 -15.37 -6.93
CA ILE A 233 -8.31 -15.47 -6.71
C ILE A 233 -8.03 -15.38 -5.21
N PHE A 234 -7.45 -16.42 -4.64
CA PHE A 234 -6.94 -16.37 -3.28
C PHE A 234 -5.51 -15.87 -3.27
N ASP A 235 -5.30 -14.76 -2.58
CA ASP A 235 -3.99 -14.14 -2.41
C ASP A 235 -3.55 -14.32 -0.96
N PRO A 236 -2.60 -15.24 -0.69
CA PRO A 236 -2.18 -15.55 0.68
C PRO A 236 -1.47 -14.37 1.35
N GLY A 237 -0.83 -13.50 0.57
CA GLY A 237 -0.24 -12.25 1.05
C GLY A 237 -1.29 -11.30 1.55
N LEU A 238 -2.27 -10.91 0.72
CA LEU A 238 -3.34 -10.01 1.13
C LEU A 238 -4.20 -10.58 2.27
N ASN A 239 -4.43 -11.89 2.29
CA ASN A 239 -5.05 -12.55 3.44
C ASN A 239 -4.22 -12.34 4.73
N LEU A 240 -2.91 -12.53 4.67
CA LEU A 240 -2.03 -12.30 5.83
C LEU A 240 -2.02 -10.83 6.27
N TYR A 241 -2.08 -9.87 5.34
CA TYR A 241 -2.29 -8.45 5.69
C TYR A 241 -3.62 -8.24 6.43
N ALA A 242 -4.71 -8.87 5.97
CA ALA A 242 -6.01 -8.83 6.63
C ALA A 242 -5.96 -9.43 8.06
N VAL A 243 -5.19 -10.51 8.26
CA VAL A 243 -4.90 -11.04 9.61
C VAL A 243 -4.15 -10.01 10.45
N ILE A 244 -3.10 -9.39 9.90
CA ILE A 244 -2.25 -8.43 10.61
C ILE A 244 -3.06 -7.22 11.08
N VAL A 245 -3.90 -6.62 10.21
CA VAL A 245 -4.73 -5.48 10.62
C VAL A 245 -5.82 -5.88 11.61
N SER A 246 -6.34 -7.11 11.53
CA SER A 246 -7.27 -7.64 12.54
C SER A 246 -6.58 -7.76 13.91
N LEU A 247 -5.34 -8.25 13.95
CA LEU A 247 -4.54 -8.31 15.17
C LEU A 247 -4.22 -6.91 15.72
N GLU A 248 -3.98 -5.93 14.85
CA GLU A 248 -3.78 -4.54 15.25
C GLU A 248 -5.03 -3.95 15.92
N GLU A 249 -6.21 -4.22 15.37
CA GLU A 249 -7.51 -3.81 15.91
C GLU A 249 -7.97 -4.69 17.09
N TRP A 250 -7.16 -5.69 17.49
CA TRP A 250 -7.49 -6.67 18.54
C TRP A 250 -8.73 -7.52 18.26
N ASP A 251 -9.11 -7.64 16.99
CA ASP A 251 -10.13 -8.55 16.52
C ASP A 251 -9.54 -9.96 16.32
N LEU A 252 -9.37 -10.66 17.43
CA LEU A 252 -8.81 -12.01 17.46
C LEU A 252 -9.71 -13.04 16.76
N GLU A 253 -11.02 -12.82 16.72
CA GLU A 253 -11.96 -13.72 16.07
C GLU A 253 -11.77 -13.67 14.55
N THR A 254 -11.76 -12.47 13.98
CA THR A 254 -11.52 -12.25 12.54
C THR A 254 -10.10 -12.69 12.16
N ALA A 255 -9.09 -12.30 12.94
CA ALA A 255 -7.71 -12.73 12.72
C ALA A 255 -7.59 -14.27 12.68
N THR A 256 -8.18 -14.97 13.66
CA THR A 256 -8.11 -16.44 13.74
C THR A 256 -8.84 -17.10 12.57
N THR A 257 -9.98 -16.54 12.16
CA THR A 257 -10.76 -17.07 11.03
C THR A 257 -10.00 -16.95 9.72
N LEU A 258 -9.43 -15.76 9.44
CA LEU A 258 -8.63 -15.51 8.25
C LEU A 258 -7.35 -16.34 8.23
N PHE A 259 -6.66 -16.44 9.36
CA PHE A 259 -5.44 -17.24 9.46
C PHE A 259 -5.72 -18.74 9.29
N LYS A 260 -6.86 -19.22 9.79
CA LYS A 260 -7.32 -20.58 9.53
C LYS A 260 -7.54 -20.81 8.03
N GLU A 261 -8.19 -19.87 7.34
CA GLU A 261 -8.37 -19.95 5.89
C GLU A 261 -7.01 -20.02 5.17
N LEU A 262 -6.03 -19.20 5.57
CA LEU A 262 -4.66 -19.27 5.06
C LEU A 262 -4.07 -20.67 5.21
N MET A 263 -4.13 -21.23 6.41
CA MET A 263 -3.60 -22.57 6.69
C MET A 263 -4.33 -23.69 5.93
N GLU A 264 -5.62 -23.54 5.65
CA GLU A 264 -6.41 -24.51 4.89
C GLU A 264 -6.13 -24.46 3.38
N ARG A 265 -5.84 -23.27 2.84
CA ARG A 265 -5.68 -23.04 1.40
C ARG A 265 -4.22 -23.04 0.95
N ASP A 266 -3.32 -22.52 1.78
CA ASP A 266 -1.90 -22.39 1.49
C ASP A 266 -1.05 -22.35 2.78
N SER A 267 -0.90 -23.50 3.43
CA SER A 267 -0.07 -23.61 4.64
C SER A 267 1.43 -23.43 4.36
N GLU A 268 1.87 -23.64 3.12
CA GLU A 268 3.29 -23.52 2.75
C GLU A 268 3.72 -22.06 2.74
N PHE A 269 2.88 -21.16 2.22
CA PHE A 269 3.10 -19.72 2.30
C PHE A 269 3.38 -19.25 3.74
N ALA A 270 2.59 -19.73 4.71
CA ALA A 270 2.72 -19.33 6.12
C ALA A 270 3.88 -20.03 6.87
N SER A 271 4.59 -20.97 6.25
CA SER A 271 5.63 -21.78 6.90
C SER A 271 6.76 -21.01 7.59
N PRO A 272 7.21 -19.82 7.09
CA PRO A 272 8.23 -19.05 7.79
C PRO A 272 7.83 -18.68 9.23
N LEU A 273 6.53 -18.51 9.50
CA LEU A 273 5.99 -18.16 10.81
C LEU A 273 6.24 -19.23 11.89
N ALA A 274 6.73 -20.41 11.52
CA ALA A 274 7.15 -21.45 12.46
C ALA A 274 8.31 -21.01 13.37
N SER A 275 9.22 -20.19 12.83
CA SER A 275 10.38 -19.63 13.53
C SER A 275 9.96 -18.53 14.50
N GLU A 276 10.57 -18.43 15.67
CA GLU A 276 10.39 -17.25 16.56
C GLU A 276 11.12 -16.02 16.02
N ASN A 277 12.08 -16.24 15.13
CA ASN A 277 12.90 -15.20 14.52
C ASN A 277 12.47 -14.92 13.07
N TRP A 278 11.30 -15.41 12.65
CA TRP A 278 10.85 -15.34 11.25
C TRP A 278 10.97 -13.93 10.66
N LEU A 279 10.67 -12.89 11.44
CA LEU A 279 10.76 -11.52 10.95
C LEU A 279 12.20 -11.13 10.60
N GLN A 280 13.16 -11.50 11.45
CA GLN A 280 14.58 -11.26 11.17
C GLN A 280 15.03 -12.10 9.98
N ASP A 281 14.64 -13.38 9.95
CA ASP A 281 14.96 -14.31 8.85
C ASP A 281 14.45 -13.74 7.50
N THR A 282 13.22 -13.21 7.47
CA THR A 282 12.60 -12.56 6.30
C THR A 282 13.30 -11.26 5.90
N ILE A 283 13.74 -10.43 6.86
CA ILE A 283 14.52 -9.22 6.56
C ILE A 283 15.87 -9.58 5.92
N GLU A 284 16.54 -10.61 6.43
CA GLU A 284 17.81 -11.10 5.88
C GLU A 284 17.62 -11.73 4.49
N GLU A 285 16.53 -12.48 4.29
CA GLU A 285 16.16 -13.05 3.00
C GLU A 285 15.87 -11.96 1.96
N ALA A 286 15.12 -10.91 2.31
CA ALA A 286 14.84 -9.80 1.39
C ALA A 286 16.11 -9.10 0.84
N MET A 287 17.24 -9.21 1.54
CA MET A 287 18.53 -8.66 1.08
C MET A 287 19.30 -9.58 0.13
N THR A 288 18.91 -10.86 0.01
CA THR A 288 19.71 -11.89 -0.68
C THR A 288 18.91 -12.71 -1.70
N ASP A 289 17.62 -12.92 -1.49
CA ASP A 289 16.70 -13.66 -2.35
C ASP A 289 15.28 -13.07 -2.23
N PHE A 290 14.94 -12.13 -3.12
CA PHE A 290 13.66 -11.42 -3.09
C PHE A 290 12.50 -12.21 -3.74
N GLU A 291 12.76 -13.43 -4.24
CA GLU A 291 11.77 -14.19 -5.03
C GLU A 291 10.86 -15.07 -4.16
N ALA A 292 11.18 -15.26 -2.88
CA ALA A 292 10.35 -16.05 -1.97
C ALA A 292 8.97 -15.40 -1.76
N PRO A 293 7.84 -16.08 -2.05
CA PRO A 293 6.50 -15.46 -2.05
C PRO A 293 6.11 -14.77 -0.74
N PHE A 294 6.46 -15.36 0.40
CA PHE A 294 6.20 -14.79 1.72
C PHE A 294 6.95 -13.47 1.92
N THR A 295 8.24 -13.46 1.58
CA THR A 295 9.13 -12.31 1.70
C THR A 295 8.73 -11.21 0.73
N PHE A 296 8.44 -11.56 -0.52
CA PHE A 296 7.94 -10.64 -1.54
C PHE A 296 6.67 -9.91 -1.07
N ALA A 297 5.67 -10.65 -0.59
CA ALA A 297 4.40 -10.07 -0.14
C ALA A 297 4.56 -9.19 1.12
N LEU A 298 5.36 -9.64 2.10
CA LEU A 298 5.52 -8.91 3.36
C LEU A 298 6.58 -7.80 3.31
N PHE A 299 7.44 -7.76 2.30
CA PHE A 299 8.56 -6.82 2.23
C PHE A 299 8.17 -5.37 2.58
N PRO A 300 7.10 -4.79 1.98
CA PRO A 300 6.69 -3.43 2.31
C PRO A 300 6.34 -3.26 3.80
N LEU A 301 5.78 -4.28 4.45
CA LEU A 301 5.32 -4.23 5.83
C LEU A 301 6.38 -4.61 6.88
N LEU A 302 7.57 -5.10 6.48
CA LEU A 302 8.58 -5.57 7.44
C LEU A 302 8.98 -4.50 8.46
N ARG A 303 9.13 -3.24 8.02
CA ARG A 303 9.47 -2.12 8.91
C ARG A 303 8.36 -1.84 9.93
N PHE A 304 7.10 -1.94 9.53
CA PHE A 304 5.96 -1.79 10.45
C PHE A 304 5.97 -2.90 11.50
N LEU A 305 6.19 -4.14 11.08
CA LEU A 305 6.18 -5.31 11.96
C LEU A 305 7.37 -5.32 12.93
N ALA A 306 8.51 -4.74 12.56
CA ALA A 306 9.68 -4.60 13.42
C ALA A 306 9.37 -3.84 14.72
N ASP A 307 8.45 -2.88 14.68
CA ASP A 307 8.01 -2.11 15.85
C ASP A 307 6.78 -2.73 16.56
N LYS A 308 6.28 -3.87 16.06
CA LYS A 308 5.04 -4.52 16.52
C LYS A 308 5.28 -5.95 17.00
N GLU A 309 6.19 -6.12 17.95
CA GLU A 309 6.59 -7.43 18.54
C GLU A 309 5.39 -8.28 19.01
N ILE A 310 4.31 -7.64 19.45
CA ILE A 310 3.07 -8.34 19.82
C ILE A 310 2.45 -9.08 18.63
N ILE A 311 2.32 -8.40 17.49
CA ILE A 311 1.71 -8.96 16.27
C ILE A 311 2.57 -10.13 15.78
N THR A 312 3.90 -9.95 15.75
CA THR A 312 4.82 -10.97 15.23
C THR A 312 4.80 -12.25 16.07
N LYS A 313 4.73 -12.12 17.41
CA LYS A 313 4.57 -13.25 18.33
C LYS A 313 3.23 -13.95 18.18
N GLU A 314 2.14 -13.19 18.00
CA GLU A 314 0.81 -13.79 17.80
C GLU A 314 0.74 -14.56 16.48
N LEU A 315 1.30 -14.05 15.39
CA LEU A 315 1.38 -14.80 14.12
C LEU A 315 2.11 -16.15 14.28
N THR A 316 3.25 -16.18 14.98
CA THR A 316 3.97 -17.42 15.29
C THR A 316 3.13 -18.38 16.14
N LYS A 317 2.42 -17.86 17.14
CA LYS A 317 1.54 -18.66 17.99
C LYS A 317 0.34 -19.23 17.22
N MET A 318 -0.29 -18.42 16.36
CA MET A 318 -1.34 -18.85 15.45
C MET A 318 -0.81 -19.97 14.54
N TYR A 319 0.33 -19.78 13.89
CA TYR A 319 0.95 -20.82 13.07
C TYR A 319 1.17 -22.12 13.86
N ARG A 320 1.71 -22.07 15.07
CA ARG A 320 1.92 -23.26 15.92
C ARG A 320 0.62 -23.97 16.29
N SER A 321 -0.44 -23.20 16.53
CA SER A 321 -1.75 -23.75 16.88
C SER A 321 -2.40 -24.52 15.73
N PHE A 322 -2.10 -24.15 14.47
CA PHE A 322 -2.61 -24.82 13.27
C PHE A 322 -1.64 -25.86 12.67
N GLY A 323 -0.32 -25.61 12.74
CA GLY A 323 0.74 -26.46 12.19
C GLY A 323 1.15 -27.62 13.08
N GLY A 324 0.84 -27.56 14.38
CA GLY A 324 0.97 -28.68 15.29
C GLY A 324 -0.34 -29.46 15.39
N LYS A 325 -0.27 -30.80 15.34
CA LYS A 325 -1.38 -31.69 15.77
C LYS A 325 -1.66 -31.57 17.27
N GLN A 326 -1.99 -30.39 17.75
CA GLN A 326 -2.81 -30.21 18.93
C GLN A 326 -3.92 -29.30 18.48
N SER A 327 -5.12 -29.86 18.37
CA SER A 327 -6.35 -29.10 18.42
C SER A 327 -6.31 -28.23 19.69
N PHE A 328 -5.80 -27.01 19.57
CA PHE A 328 -6.28 -25.94 20.41
C PHE A 328 -7.60 -25.54 19.76
N GLU A 329 -8.66 -26.26 20.09
CA GLU A 329 -9.99 -25.70 20.04
C GLU A 329 -10.08 -24.81 21.27
N PRO A 330 -9.88 -23.48 21.16
CA PRO A 330 -10.29 -22.61 22.25
C PRO A 330 -11.78 -22.85 22.42
N LYS A 331 -12.19 -23.30 23.61
CA LYS A 331 -13.60 -23.63 23.85
C LYS A 331 -14.47 -22.37 23.86
N SER A 332 -13.85 -21.19 23.88
CA SER A 332 -14.46 -19.86 23.81
C SER A 332 -13.39 -18.77 23.54
N GLU A 333 -13.82 -17.59 23.10
CA GLU A 333 -12.97 -16.38 23.04
C GLU A 333 -12.27 -16.06 24.37
N ASP A 334 -12.91 -16.40 25.50
CA ASP A 334 -12.35 -16.18 26.84
C ASP A 334 -11.08 -17.01 27.08
N ASP A 335 -10.96 -18.22 26.51
CA ASP A 335 -9.76 -19.05 26.69
C ASP A 335 -8.54 -18.46 25.99
N LEU A 336 -8.71 -17.92 24.76
CA LEU A 336 -7.63 -17.23 24.04
C LEU A 336 -7.20 -15.97 24.77
N PHE A 337 -8.18 -15.17 25.23
CA PHE A 337 -7.92 -13.94 25.95
C PHE A 337 -7.22 -14.21 27.29
N GLN A 338 -7.61 -15.25 28.02
CA GLN A 338 -6.96 -15.60 29.29
C GLN A 338 -5.52 -16.09 29.11
N VAL A 339 -5.25 -16.87 28.05
CA VAL A 339 -3.86 -17.26 27.73
C VAL A 339 -3.02 -16.01 27.46
N LEU A 340 -3.57 -15.04 26.71
CA LEU A 340 -2.92 -13.77 26.38
C LEU A 340 -2.68 -12.86 27.59
N LEU A 341 -3.65 -12.75 28.50
CA LEU A 341 -3.52 -12.01 29.77
C LEU A 341 -2.44 -12.61 30.69
N ASN A 342 -2.20 -13.92 30.61
CA ASN A 342 -1.26 -14.61 31.50
C ASN A 342 0.20 -14.59 31.00
N SER A 343 0.44 -14.22 29.75
CA SER A 343 1.78 -14.21 29.14
C SER A 343 2.62 -12.97 29.46
N ASP A 344 2.00 -11.80 29.67
CA ASP A 344 2.72 -10.57 30.01
C ASP A 344 1.86 -9.61 30.86
N PRO A 345 2.33 -9.12 32.03
CA PRO A 345 1.55 -8.22 32.89
C PRO A 345 1.25 -6.84 32.29
N GLY A 346 2.11 -6.32 31.40
CA GLY A 346 1.91 -5.05 30.71
C GLY A 346 0.82 -5.18 29.63
N PHE A 347 0.88 -6.27 28.86
CA PHE A 347 -0.13 -6.67 27.91
C PHE A 347 -1.48 -6.92 28.57
N ALA A 348 -1.49 -7.63 29.71
CA ALA A 348 -2.71 -7.91 30.46
C ALA A 348 -3.46 -6.63 30.84
N ARG A 349 -2.69 -5.63 31.30
CA ARG A 349 -3.19 -4.31 31.66
C ARG A 349 -3.72 -3.55 30.45
N MET A 350 -3.04 -3.64 29.31
CA MET A 350 -3.44 -3.00 28.06
C MET A 350 -4.71 -3.64 27.48
N ALA A 351 -4.79 -4.96 27.42
CA ALA A 351 -5.95 -5.69 26.94
C ALA A 351 -7.19 -5.46 27.84
N GLN A 352 -7.02 -5.43 29.16
CA GLN A 352 -8.09 -5.06 30.10
C GLN A 352 -8.56 -3.62 29.91
N MET A 353 -7.65 -2.69 29.61
CA MET A 353 -7.98 -1.30 29.32
C MET A 353 -8.85 -1.16 28.06
N PHE A 354 -8.58 -1.94 27.00
CA PHE A 354 -9.37 -1.92 25.77
C PHE A 354 -10.78 -2.50 25.96
N ARG A 355 -10.90 -3.58 26.74
CA ARG A 355 -12.19 -4.26 27.00
C ARG A 355 -12.97 -3.75 28.20
N SER A 356 -12.46 -2.77 28.95
CA SER A 356 -13.14 -2.28 30.13
C SER A 356 -14.42 -1.51 29.79
N PRO A 357 -15.59 -1.96 30.28
CA PRO A 357 -16.84 -1.20 30.13
C PRO A 357 -16.81 0.11 30.91
N ALA A 358 -16.05 0.18 32.00
CA ALA A 358 -15.90 1.42 32.78
C ALA A 358 -15.22 2.53 31.96
N LEU A 359 -14.36 2.15 31.00
CA LEU A 359 -13.59 3.07 30.16
C LEU A 359 -14.19 3.25 28.76
N GLU A 360 -15.37 2.69 28.48
CA GLU A 360 -15.98 2.71 27.16
C GLU A 360 -16.15 4.13 26.61
N GLY A 361 -15.90 4.32 25.31
CA GLY A 361 -16.02 5.62 24.64
C GLY A 361 -14.96 6.68 25.00
N LEU A 362 -14.02 6.38 25.91
CA LEU A 362 -12.88 7.27 26.18
C LEU A 362 -11.80 7.16 25.11
N GLN A 363 -11.14 8.28 24.83
CA GLN A 363 -9.94 8.30 23.97
C GLN A 363 -8.80 7.48 24.59
N LEU A 364 -7.99 6.85 23.72
CA LEU A 364 -6.96 5.89 24.12
C LEU A 364 -5.92 6.49 25.08
N ASP A 365 -5.57 7.76 24.90
CA ASP A 365 -4.67 8.49 25.79
C ASP A 365 -5.23 8.62 27.21
N ARG A 366 -6.54 8.87 27.36
CA ARG A 366 -7.24 8.94 28.65
C ARG A 366 -7.36 7.57 29.30
N LYS A 367 -7.64 6.54 28.50
CA LYS A 367 -7.64 5.15 28.97
C LYS A 367 -6.26 4.76 29.52
N GLY A 368 -5.19 5.10 28.80
CA GLY A 368 -3.80 4.83 29.23
C GLY A 368 -3.43 5.51 30.55
N LEU A 369 -3.85 6.76 30.74
CA LEU A 369 -3.61 7.51 31.98
C LEU A 369 -4.35 6.90 33.20
N LEU A 370 -5.60 6.47 33.02
CA LEU A 370 -6.37 5.79 34.08
C LEU A 370 -5.80 4.39 34.37
N ALA A 371 -5.49 3.65 33.30
CA ALA A 371 -4.87 2.34 33.40
C ALA A 371 -3.56 2.41 34.18
N ALA A 372 -2.71 3.43 33.97
CA ALA A 372 -1.44 3.65 34.66
C ALA A 372 -1.58 3.87 36.19
N GLU A 373 -2.73 4.38 36.63
CA GLU A 373 -3.09 4.52 38.05
C GLU A 373 -3.81 3.28 38.62
N GLY A 374 -4.00 2.24 37.79
CA GLY A 374 -4.67 1.00 38.18
C GLY A 374 -6.20 1.12 38.16
N LEU A 375 -6.74 2.11 37.45
CA LEU A 375 -8.17 2.35 37.31
C LEU A 375 -8.68 1.74 36.01
N LEU A 376 -9.00 0.44 36.05
CA LEU A 376 -9.41 -0.32 34.88
C LEU A 376 -10.90 -0.69 34.95
N ASN A 377 -11.38 -1.21 36.08
CA ASN A 377 -12.73 -1.74 36.24
C ASN A 377 -13.56 -0.89 37.21
N PHE A 378 -14.88 -1.09 37.23
CA PHE A 378 -15.80 -0.37 38.12
C PHE A 378 -15.37 -0.40 39.60
N GLU A 379 -14.85 -1.53 40.07
CA GLU A 379 -14.42 -1.71 41.46
C GLU A 379 -13.22 -0.83 41.82
N ASP A 380 -12.30 -0.59 40.88
CA ASP A 380 -11.07 0.19 41.14
C ASP A 380 -11.41 1.63 41.52
N PHE A 381 -12.46 2.18 40.90
CA PHE A 381 -12.93 3.55 41.14
C PHE A 381 -13.66 3.72 42.48
N THR A 382 -14.13 2.63 43.11
CA THR A 382 -14.86 2.70 44.40
C THR A 382 -13.98 3.18 45.55
N SER A 383 -12.65 3.07 45.40
CA SER A 383 -11.66 3.55 46.36
C SER A 383 -11.19 4.99 46.10
N TRP A 384 -11.59 5.57 44.96
CA TRP A 384 -11.17 6.89 44.50
C TRP A 384 -12.29 7.92 44.55
N THR A 385 -11.97 9.14 44.97
CA THR A 385 -12.90 10.28 44.91
C THR A 385 -12.79 10.97 43.55
N GLU A 386 -13.86 11.66 43.13
CA GLU A 386 -13.86 12.45 41.88
C GLU A 386 -12.70 13.46 41.81
N LYS A 387 -12.36 14.07 42.95
CA LYS A 387 -11.25 15.02 43.06
C LYS A 387 -9.89 14.37 42.82
N GLN A 388 -9.70 13.12 43.24
CA GLN A 388 -8.46 12.38 43.03
C GLN A 388 -8.30 11.99 41.56
N VAL A 389 -9.39 11.58 40.91
CA VAL A 389 -9.37 11.22 39.49
C VAL A 389 -9.14 12.46 38.60
N LEU A 390 -9.75 13.60 38.94
CA LEU A 390 -9.48 14.88 38.27
C LEU A 390 -8.05 15.42 38.50
N ALA A 391 -7.33 14.93 39.51
CA ALA A 391 -5.94 15.33 39.75
C ALA A 391 -4.95 14.60 38.82
N ILE A 392 -5.40 13.55 38.11
CA ILE A 392 -4.57 12.84 37.12
C ILE A 392 -4.35 13.76 35.92
N ARG A 393 -3.08 14.05 35.61
CA ARG A 393 -2.71 14.99 34.55
C ARG A 393 -3.22 14.50 33.19
N GLY A 394 -4.12 15.28 32.59
CA GLY A 394 -4.76 14.94 31.32
C GLY A 394 -6.21 14.49 31.48
N ILE A 395 -6.66 14.12 32.68
CA ILE A 395 -8.07 13.81 32.94
C ILE A 395 -8.85 15.09 33.24
N GLY A 396 -9.90 15.34 32.46
CA GLY A 396 -10.74 16.53 32.56
C GLY A 396 -12.18 16.24 33.01
N PRO A 397 -12.99 17.29 33.27
CA PRO A 397 -14.39 17.13 33.68
C PRO A 397 -15.25 16.32 32.70
N ALA A 398 -14.96 16.41 31.39
CA ALA A 398 -15.66 15.63 30.36
C ALA A 398 -15.39 14.13 30.51
N THR A 399 -14.13 13.73 30.76
CA THR A 399 -13.75 12.34 31.03
C THR A 399 -14.43 11.83 32.30
N LEU A 400 -14.48 12.66 33.36
CA LEU A 400 -15.16 12.30 34.60
C LEU A 400 -16.66 12.09 34.40
N GLN A 401 -17.31 12.93 33.60
CA GLN A 401 -18.72 12.77 33.28
C GLN A 401 -18.97 11.49 32.50
N GLN A 402 -18.13 11.20 31.51
CA GLN A 402 -18.27 9.98 30.70
C GLN A 402 -18.02 8.69 31.51
N LEU A 403 -17.11 8.70 32.48
CA LEU A 403 -16.96 7.60 33.44
C LEU A 403 -18.27 7.36 34.21
N LYS A 404 -18.95 8.42 34.67
CA LYS A 404 -20.25 8.29 35.36
C LYS A 404 -21.35 7.79 34.42
N ASP A 405 -21.34 8.25 33.18
CA ASP A 405 -22.30 7.82 32.14
C ASP A 405 -22.12 6.32 31.85
N ASN A 406 -20.89 5.80 31.93
CA ASN A 406 -20.57 4.37 31.85
C ASN A 406 -20.95 3.57 33.11
N GLY A 407 -21.43 4.23 34.18
CA GLY A 407 -21.86 3.59 35.43
C GLY A 407 -20.79 3.51 36.52
N VAL A 408 -19.66 4.22 36.39
CA VAL A 408 -18.61 4.27 37.42
C VAL A 408 -19.10 4.98 38.69
N VAL A 409 -18.91 4.31 39.84
CA VAL A 409 -19.25 4.86 41.16
C VAL A 409 -17.98 5.20 41.92
N PHE A 410 -17.81 6.48 42.22
CA PHE A 410 -16.70 6.97 43.03
C PHE A 410 -16.97 6.87 44.53
N LYS A 411 -15.88 6.81 45.31
CA LYS A 411 -15.94 7.00 46.75
C LYS A 411 -16.56 8.35 47.07
N LYS A 412 -17.53 8.37 47.99
CA LYS A 412 -18.03 9.62 48.56
C LYS A 412 -16.87 10.33 49.29
N GLY A 413 -16.49 11.49 48.78
CA GLY A 413 -15.42 12.34 49.27
C GLY A 413 -15.91 13.74 49.55
#